data_AF-A0A846ZZX4-F1
#
_entry.id   AF-A0A846ZZX4-F1
#
_cell.length_a   1.000
_cell.length_b   1.000
_cell.length_c   1.000
_cell.angle_alpha   90.00
_cell.angle_beta   90.00
_cell.angle_gamma   90.00
#
_symmetry.space_group_name_H-M   'P 1'
#
loop_
_entity.id
_entity.type
_entity.pdbx_description
1 polymer ?
#
loop_
_entity_poly.entity_id
_entity_poly.type
_entity_poly.pdbx_seq_one_letter_code
_entity_poly.pdbx_strand_id
1 'polypeptide(L)'
;MLAGFVKLILKFFQSRKQILLENALLRLQLVIYQRSVKRPKIQPRDRILLVWLSSIFSGWKKALVVVRPETVVGWHRQGFRLYWKWKSRRAGRPCIDWPLIKLIRRMRKENPTWSAQRIQGELAKLGLTVSDNTVLKYLGKPKPDADKRQRWRTFLKNHAKHTVGIDFLVVRTIFFKAIYVFVAISHDRRKILHWAVTDRPHSEWAIQQLRQIFDFDTTTTYVIRDNDAIFSEEFKQTITRFGLQDTPTAQHSPWQNPFAERVIGTLRRECLDHIIVLNERHLRSVLTEYIDNYYNVARTHMSLNKDSPVSRPVQAEGKIVGTPILGGLHHIYTRVA
;
A
#
# COMPACT_ATOMS: atom_id res chain seq x y z
N MET A 1 34.56 9.65 63.80
CA MET A 1 35.22 8.41 64.28
C MET A 1 34.61 7.83 65.55
N LEU A 2 34.25 8.64 66.57
CA LEU A 2 33.62 8.19 67.82
C LEU A 2 32.37 7.30 67.66
N ALA A 3 31.45 7.64 66.76
CA ALA A 3 30.22 6.85 66.54
C ALA A 3 30.47 5.45 65.93
N GLY A 4 31.59 5.25 65.23
CA GLY A 4 31.99 3.95 64.70
C GLY A 4 32.55 3.03 65.79
N PHE A 5 33.30 3.61 66.73
CA PHE A 5 33.89 2.91 67.86
C PHE A 5 32.83 2.43 68.86
N VAL A 6 31.84 3.28 69.18
CA VAL A 6 30.70 2.92 70.04
C VAL A 6 29.87 1.78 69.43
N LYS A 7 29.64 1.80 68.11
CA LYS A 7 28.96 0.70 67.40
C LYS A 7 29.76 -0.61 67.43
N LEU A 8 31.09 -0.54 67.41
CA LEU A 8 31.96 -1.72 67.52
C LEU A 8 31.86 -2.35 68.91
N ILE A 9 31.83 -1.52 69.96
CA ILE A 9 31.68 -1.97 71.36
C ILE A 9 30.31 -2.61 71.59
N LEU A 10 29.24 -2.02 71.05
CA LEU A 10 27.88 -2.58 71.15
C LEU A 10 27.71 -3.94 70.42
N LYS A 11 28.60 -4.28 69.48
CA LYS A 11 28.58 -5.60 68.82
C LYS A 11 29.03 -6.74 69.73
N PHE A 12 29.82 -6.48 70.78
CA PHE A 12 30.19 -7.51 71.76
C PHE A 12 28.99 -8.06 72.56
N PHE A 13 27.90 -7.28 72.64
CA PHE A 13 26.66 -7.65 73.33
C PHE A 13 25.60 -8.28 72.41
N GLN A 14 25.89 -8.47 71.11
CA GLN A 14 24.97 -9.10 70.17
C GLN A 14 25.18 -10.61 70.06
N SER A 15 24.12 -11.35 69.73
CA SER A 15 24.21 -12.80 69.49
C SER A 15 25.20 -13.10 68.36
N ARG A 16 26.09 -14.10 68.55
CA ARG A 16 27.09 -14.53 67.54
C ARG A 16 26.47 -14.75 66.15
N LYS A 17 25.24 -15.26 66.09
CA LYS A 17 24.50 -15.47 64.84
C LYS A 17 24.20 -14.16 64.09
N GLN A 18 23.83 -13.10 64.81
CA GLN A 18 23.53 -11.80 64.19
C GLN A 18 24.78 -11.12 63.63
N ILE A 19 25.91 -11.22 64.35
CA ILE A 19 27.19 -10.66 63.91
C ILE A 19 27.68 -11.39 62.64
N LEU A 20 27.54 -12.72 62.58
CA LEU A 20 27.91 -13.51 61.39
C LEU A 20 27.06 -13.13 60.18
N LEU A 21 25.74 -12.97 60.36
CA LEU A 21 24.83 -12.55 59.28
C LEU A 21 25.09 -11.12 58.81
N GLU A 22 25.37 -10.20 59.73
CA GLU A 22 25.76 -8.83 59.39
C GLU A 22 27.07 -8.81 58.61
N ASN A 23 28.08 -9.57 59.03
CA ASN A 23 29.35 -9.70 58.31
C ASN A 23 29.17 -10.34 56.94
N ALA A 24 28.32 -11.36 56.80
CA ALA A 24 28.03 -11.98 55.51
C ALA A 24 27.38 -10.98 54.54
N LEU A 25 26.40 -10.20 55.02
CA LEU A 25 25.71 -9.18 54.24
C LEU A 25 26.63 -8.01 53.86
N LEU A 26 27.50 -7.58 54.76
CA LEU A 26 28.50 -6.54 54.47
C LEU A 26 29.58 -7.03 53.51
N ARG A 27 30.05 -8.29 53.64
CA ARG A 27 31.00 -8.90 52.69
C ARG A 27 30.39 -9.05 51.30
N LEU A 28 29.13 -9.46 51.19
CA LEU A 28 28.42 -9.52 49.92
C LEU A 28 28.36 -8.12 49.25
N GLN A 29 28.08 -7.09 50.04
CA GLN A 29 28.07 -5.70 49.55
C GLN A 29 29.47 -5.22 49.13
N LEU A 30 30.52 -5.57 49.88
CA LEU A 30 31.90 -5.28 49.48
C LEU A 30 32.27 -5.95 48.16
N VAL A 31 31.87 -7.21 47.95
CA VAL A 31 32.10 -7.92 46.68
C VAL A 31 31.37 -7.21 45.53
N ILE A 32 30.15 -6.73 45.74
CA ILE A 32 29.39 -5.97 44.72
C ILE A 32 30.10 -4.63 44.39
N TYR A 33 30.62 -3.96 45.42
CA TYR A 33 31.38 -2.70 45.27
C TYR A 33 32.72 -2.91 44.54
N GLN A 34 33.51 -3.90 44.95
CA GLN A 34 34.81 -4.21 44.33
C GLN A 34 34.69 -4.58 42.85
N ARG A 35 33.55 -5.14 42.44
CA ARG A 35 33.26 -5.44 41.02
C ARG A 35 32.93 -4.19 40.18
N SER A 36 32.73 -3.01 40.78
CA SER A 36 32.14 -1.86 40.08
C SER A 36 32.86 -0.54 40.39
N VAL A 37 33.48 0.09 39.38
CA VAL A 37 34.33 1.28 39.57
C VAL A 37 33.53 2.58 39.82
N LYS A 38 32.38 2.80 39.16
CA LYS A 38 31.60 4.05 39.28
C LYS A 38 30.20 3.90 39.89
N ARG A 39 29.50 2.80 39.60
CA ARG A 39 28.15 2.49 40.13
C ARG A 39 27.99 0.99 40.36
N PRO A 40 27.50 0.53 41.51
CA PRO A 40 27.37 -0.90 41.82
C PRO A 40 26.40 -1.59 40.87
N LYS A 41 26.87 -2.56 40.07
CA LYS A 41 26.04 -3.39 39.19
C LYS A 41 25.60 -4.66 39.92
N ILE A 42 24.29 -4.80 40.14
CA ILE A 42 23.70 -5.92 40.91
C ILE A 42 23.20 -7.01 39.97
N GLN A 43 23.80 -8.19 40.03
CA GLN A 43 23.41 -9.33 39.20
C GLN A 43 22.20 -10.08 39.80
N PRO A 44 21.48 -10.89 39.01
CA PRO A 44 20.34 -11.67 39.51
C PRO A 44 20.67 -12.57 40.72
N ARG A 45 21.88 -13.14 40.77
CA ARG A 45 22.36 -13.97 41.90
C ARG A 45 22.47 -13.14 43.19
N ASP A 46 23.01 -11.92 43.09
CA ASP A 46 23.14 -11.00 44.22
C ASP A 46 21.76 -10.59 44.76
N ARG A 47 20.77 -10.41 43.88
CA ARG A 47 19.38 -10.11 44.28
C ARG A 47 18.76 -11.24 45.07
N ILE A 48 18.96 -12.49 44.64
CA ILE A 48 18.46 -13.68 45.35
C ILE A 48 19.11 -13.79 46.73
N LEU A 49 20.45 -13.64 46.80
CA LEU A 49 21.19 -13.70 48.05
C LEU A 49 20.80 -12.57 49.03
N LEU A 50 20.62 -11.35 48.54
CA LEU A 50 20.16 -10.22 49.36
C LEU A 50 18.73 -10.41 49.87
N VAL A 51 17.82 -10.94 49.03
CA VAL A 51 16.46 -11.28 49.46
C VAL A 51 16.48 -12.39 50.52
N TRP A 52 17.29 -13.43 50.32
CA TRP A 52 17.44 -14.53 51.27
C TRP A 52 18.06 -14.08 52.61
N LEU A 53 19.10 -13.24 52.58
CA LEU A 53 19.67 -12.65 53.80
C LEU A 53 18.69 -11.72 54.51
N SER A 54 17.86 -10.99 53.76
CA SER A 54 16.82 -10.11 54.34
C SER A 54 15.69 -10.86 55.05
N SER A 55 15.46 -12.15 54.74
CA SER A 55 14.44 -12.95 55.43
C SER A 55 14.95 -13.59 56.72
N ILE A 56 16.27 -13.66 56.94
CA ILE A 56 16.88 -14.35 58.10
C ILE A 56 17.50 -13.36 59.10
N PHE A 57 18.02 -12.23 58.64
CA PHE A 57 18.69 -11.26 59.50
C PHE A 57 17.77 -10.10 59.88
N SER A 58 17.35 -9.97 61.15
CA SER A 58 16.43 -8.91 61.60
C SER A 58 16.95 -7.48 61.46
N GLY A 59 18.28 -7.28 61.49
CA GLY A 59 18.95 -5.97 61.37
C GLY A 59 19.22 -5.51 59.94
N TRP A 60 18.78 -6.27 58.93
CA TRP A 60 19.19 -6.11 57.53
C TRP A 60 19.01 -4.69 56.97
N LYS A 61 17.90 -4.01 57.32
CA LYS A 61 17.61 -2.64 56.84
C LYS A 61 18.69 -1.64 57.24
N LYS A 62 19.28 -1.79 58.43
CA LYS A 62 20.30 -0.88 58.98
C LYS A 62 21.71 -1.18 58.43
N ALA A 63 21.93 -2.40 57.92
CA ALA A 63 23.22 -2.85 57.40
C ALA A 63 23.33 -2.76 55.87
N LEU A 64 22.24 -2.40 55.18
CA LEU A 64 22.25 -2.14 53.74
C LEU A 64 22.82 -0.76 53.42
N VAL A 65 23.83 -0.72 52.57
CA VAL A 65 24.52 0.49 52.11
C VAL A 65 24.41 0.62 50.59
N VAL A 66 24.55 -0.49 49.85
CA VAL A 66 24.52 -0.51 48.37
C VAL A 66 23.13 -0.19 47.81
N VAL A 67 22.06 -0.65 48.47
CA VAL A 67 20.69 -0.65 47.94
C VAL A 67 19.71 -0.20 49.00
N ARG A 68 18.68 0.57 48.59
CA ARG A 68 17.57 0.92 49.47
C ARG A 68 16.75 -0.33 49.87
N PRO A 69 16.36 -0.48 51.15
CA PRO A 69 15.59 -1.64 51.63
C PRO A 69 14.32 -1.94 50.81
N GLU A 70 13.66 -0.92 50.30
CA GLU A 70 12.44 -1.03 49.49
C GLU A 70 12.69 -1.82 48.19
N THR A 71 13.89 -1.74 47.63
CA THR A 71 14.27 -2.42 46.39
C THR A 71 14.40 -3.93 46.60
N VAL A 72 14.95 -4.36 47.75
CA VAL A 72 15.07 -5.77 48.11
C VAL A 72 13.69 -6.39 48.31
N VAL A 73 12.78 -5.67 48.98
CA VAL A 73 11.37 -6.07 49.09
C VAL A 73 10.70 -6.14 47.71
N GLY A 74 11.03 -5.21 46.81
CA GLY A 74 10.57 -5.22 45.42
C GLY A 74 10.99 -6.49 44.67
N TRP A 75 12.22 -6.96 44.83
CA TRP A 75 12.69 -8.21 44.23
C TRP A 75 12.01 -9.44 44.82
N HIS A 76 11.78 -9.48 46.13
CA HIS A 76 11.02 -10.55 46.78
C HIS A 76 9.60 -10.66 46.19
N ARG A 77 8.88 -9.52 46.07
CA ARG A 77 7.55 -9.47 45.45
C ARG A 77 7.58 -9.89 43.98
N GLN A 78 8.63 -9.55 43.25
CA GLN A 78 8.81 -10.00 41.86
C GLN A 78 8.98 -11.52 41.76
N GLY A 79 9.81 -12.12 42.63
CA GLY A 79 9.97 -13.57 42.71
C GLY A 79 8.65 -14.29 43.04
N PHE A 80 7.89 -13.76 44.00
CA PHE A 80 6.59 -14.30 44.38
C PHE A 80 5.58 -14.28 43.21
N ARG A 81 5.55 -13.19 42.43
CA ARG A 81 4.71 -13.11 41.22
C ARG A 81 5.09 -14.17 40.19
N LEU A 82 6.38 -14.43 39.98
CA LEU A 82 6.85 -15.45 39.03
C LEU A 82 6.49 -16.85 39.50
N TYR A 83 6.65 -17.15 40.79
CA TYR A 83 6.23 -18.41 41.39
C TYR A 83 4.74 -18.69 41.18
N TRP A 84 3.88 -17.71 41.47
CA TRP A 84 2.44 -17.86 41.26
C TRP A 84 2.07 -17.96 39.79
N LYS A 85 2.75 -17.26 38.88
CA LYS A 85 2.56 -17.40 37.43
C LYS A 85 2.91 -18.81 36.94
N TRP A 86 3.90 -19.45 37.54
CA TRP A 86 4.25 -20.83 37.22
C TRP A 86 3.21 -21.80 37.79
N LYS A 87 2.83 -21.64 39.06
CA LYS A 87 1.87 -22.52 39.74
C LYS A 87 0.44 -22.39 39.19
N SER A 88 0.05 -21.23 38.66
CA SER A 88 -1.31 -20.97 38.14
C SER A 88 -1.54 -21.41 36.69
N ARG A 89 -0.58 -22.12 36.07
CA ARG A 89 -0.77 -22.69 34.73
C ARG A 89 -1.84 -23.79 34.77
N ARG A 90 -3.10 -23.44 34.51
CA ARG A 90 -4.16 -24.41 34.25
C ARG A 90 -3.93 -25.10 32.90
N ALA A 91 -4.10 -26.42 32.86
CA ALA A 91 -4.32 -27.15 31.62
C ALA A 91 -5.64 -26.65 31.02
N GLY A 92 -5.60 -26.07 29.82
CA GLY A 92 -6.79 -25.56 29.14
C GLY A 92 -7.73 -26.68 28.67
N ARG A 93 -8.90 -26.30 28.14
CA ARG A 93 -9.87 -27.20 27.49
C ARG A 93 -9.16 -28.15 26.50
N PRO A 94 -9.45 -29.47 26.50
CA PRO A 94 -8.82 -30.43 25.60
C PRO A 94 -8.99 -29.97 24.15
N CYS A 95 -7.91 -30.07 23.38
CA CYS A 95 -7.95 -29.72 21.97
C CYS A 95 -8.82 -30.73 21.22
N ILE A 96 -9.46 -30.23 20.16
CA ILE A 96 -10.13 -31.10 19.20
C ILE A 96 -9.11 -32.03 18.55
N ASP A 97 -9.59 -33.20 18.13
CA ASP A 97 -8.75 -34.20 17.49
C ASP A 97 -7.99 -33.63 16.28
N TRP A 98 -6.74 -34.03 16.16
CA TRP A 98 -5.78 -33.50 15.18
C TRP A 98 -6.20 -33.72 13.71
N PRO A 99 -6.81 -34.86 13.32
CA PRO A 99 -7.35 -35.09 11.98
C PRO A 99 -8.41 -34.05 11.59
N LEU A 100 -9.30 -33.69 12.51
CA LEU A 100 -10.33 -32.68 12.27
C LEU A 100 -9.73 -31.28 12.09
N ILE A 101 -8.72 -30.93 12.89
CA ILE A 101 -7.97 -29.66 12.73
C ILE A 101 -7.23 -29.65 11.38
N LYS A 102 -6.63 -30.77 10.97
CA LYS A 102 -5.95 -30.92 9.68
C LYS A 102 -6.94 -30.74 8.52
N LEU A 103 -8.14 -31.30 8.63
CA LEU A 103 -9.21 -31.16 7.64
C LEU A 103 -9.68 -29.71 7.52
N ILE A 104 -9.95 -29.03 8.65
CA ILE A 104 -10.32 -27.60 8.66
C ILE A 104 -9.26 -26.74 7.96
N ARG A 105 -7.98 -26.98 8.26
CA ARG A 105 -6.86 -26.25 7.63
C ARG A 105 -6.71 -26.58 6.15
N ARG A 106 -6.95 -27.83 5.75
CA ARG A 106 -6.92 -28.26 4.35
C ARG A 106 -8.02 -27.58 3.53
N MET A 107 -9.26 -27.64 4.00
CA MET A 107 -10.41 -26.98 3.36
C MET A 107 -10.18 -25.47 3.17
N ARG A 108 -9.57 -24.80 4.17
CA ARG A 108 -9.21 -23.38 4.07
C ARG A 108 -8.08 -23.10 3.06
N LYS A 109 -7.08 -23.98 2.97
CA LYS A 109 -5.95 -23.84 2.03
C LYS A 109 -6.42 -24.04 0.58
N GLU A 110 -7.29 -25.02 0.36
CA GLU A 110 -7.87 -25.32 -0.94
C GLU A 110 -8.91 -24.28 -1.36
N ASN A 111 -9.62 -23.65 -0.40
CA ASN A 111 -10.68 -22.69 -0.67
C ASN A 111 -10.54 -21.38 0.16
N PRO A 112 -9.69 -20.42 -0.29
CA PRO A 112 -9.40 -19.19 0.46
C PRO A 112 -10.58 -18.22 0.64
N THR A 113 -11.64 -18.35 -0.16
CA THR A 113 -12.82 -17.50 -0.12
C THR A 113 -13.86 -17.95 0.91
N TRP A 114 -13.80 -19.19 1.39
CA TRP A 114 -14.83 -19.76 2.27
C TRP A 114 -14.80 -19.15 3.67
N SER A 115 -15.98 -18.73 4.15
CA SER A 115 -16.19 -18.26 5.52
C SER A 115 -16.17 -19.43 6.52
N ALA A 116 -15.99 -19.13 7.81
CA ALA A 116 -16.02 -20.15 8.86
C ALA A 116 -17.35 -20.89 8.92
N GLN A 117 -18.47 -20.17 8.74
CA GLN A 117 -19.82 -20.74 8.61
C GLN A 117 -19.92 -21.69 7.42
N ARG A 118 -19.32 -21.33 6.27
CA ARG A 118 -19.33 -22.19 5.09
C ARG A 118 -18.56 -23.49 5.33
N ILE A 119 -17.37 -23.40 5.94
CA ILE A 119 -16.56 -24.58 6.29
C ILE A 119 -17.29 -25.45 7.33
N GLN A 120 -17.94 -24.83 8.31
CA GLN A 120 -18.75 -25.56 9.29
C GLN A 120 -19.90 -26.32 8.61
N GLY A 121 -20.61 -25.69 7.66
CA GLY A 121 -21.68 -26.35 6.91
C GLY A 121 -21.18 -27.55 6.09
N GLU A 122 -19.98 -27.46 5.50
CA GLU A 122 -19.37 -28.59 4.78
C GLU A 122 -18.90 -29.71 5.73
N LEU A 123 -18.41 -29.37 6.93
CA LEU A 123 -18.09 -30.38 7.96
C LEU A 123 -19.36 -31.07 8.48
N ALA A 124 -20.46 -30.32 8.63
CA ALA A 124 -21.75 -30.87 9.04
C ALA A 124 -22.27 -31.88 8.00
N LYS A 125 -22.09 -31.61 6.70
CA LYS A 125 -22.42 -32.57 5.63
C LYS A 125 -21.57 -33.85 5.66
N LEU A 126 -20.36 -33.79 6.22
CA LEU A 126 -19.47 -34.95 6.42
C LEU A 126 -19.73 -35.67 7.76
N GLY A 127 -20.79 -35.30 8.49
CA GLY A 127 -21.13 -35.89 9.79
C GLY A 127 -20.27 -35.40 10.96
N LEU A 128 -19.49 -34.34 10.78
CA LEU A 128 -18.58 -33.80 11.79
C LEU A 128 -19.20 -32.57 12.45
N THR A 129 -19.69 -32.73 13.68
CA THR A 129 -20.36 -31.66 14.44
C THR A 129 -19.35 -30.73 15.10
N VAL A 130 -19.18 -29.53 14.55
CA VAL A 130 -18.26 -28.50 15.07
C VAL A 130 -18.98 -27.14 15.14
N SER A 131 -18.66 -26.34 16.15
CA SER A 131 -19.18 -24.96 16.25
C SER A 131 -18.38 -23.97 15.39
N ASP A 132 -19.04 -22.94 14.87
CA ASP A 132 -18.40 -21.88 14.07
C ASP A 132 -17.21 -21.24 14.79
N ASN A 133 -17.35 -20.96 16.09
CA ASN A 133 -16.29 -20.38 16.92
C ASN A 133 -15.05 -21.28 17.01
N THR A 134 -15.26 -22.59 16.96
CA THR A 134 -14.19 -23.57 16.96
C THR A 134 -13.47 -23.58 15.62
N VAL A 135 -14.20 -23.56 14.51
CA VAL A 135 -13.62 -23.44 13.17
C VAL A 135 -12.81 -22.14 13.09
N LEU A 136 -13.36 -20.99 13.52
CA LEU A 136 -12.68 -19.69 13.58
C LEU A 136 -11.38 -19.74 14.38
N LYS A 137 -11.36 -20.42 15.54
CA LYS A 137 -10.14 -20.58 16.36
C LYS A 137 -9.00 -21.24 15.57
N TYR A 138 -9.31 -22.25 14.76
CA TYR A 138 -8.31 -23.02 13.99
C TYR A 138 -8.01 -22.46 12.59
N LEU A 139 -8.87 -21.58 12.07
CA LEU A 139 -8.59 -20.76 10.88
C LEU A 139 -7.53 -19.69 11.13
N GLY A 140 -7.34 -19.29 12.40
CA GLY A 140 -6.46 -18.18 12.77
C GLY A 140 -7.08 -16.81 12.45
N LYS A 141 -6.57 -15.74 13.06
CA LYS A 141 -6.97 -14.39 12.66
C LYS A 141 -6.57 -14.22 11.19
N PRO A 142 -7.48 -13.78 10.30
CA PRO A 142 -7.08 -13.44 8.95
C PRO A 142 -5.97 -12.40 9.06
N LYS A 143 -4.78 -12.73 8.56
CA LYS A 143 -3.83 -11.67 8.19
C LYS A 143 -4.59 -10.77 7.20
N PRO A 144 -4.49 -9.44 7.30
CA PRO A 144 -5.04 -8.55 6.28
C PRO A 144 -4.63 -9.11 4.92
N ASP A 145 -5.62 -9.57 4.17
CA ASP A 145 -5.39 -10.44 3.03
C ASP A 145 -4.89 -9.58 1.88
N ALA A 146 -3.58 -9.64 1.61
CA ALA A 146 -2.96 -8.86 0.54
C ALA A 146 -3.54 -9.24 -0.84
N ASP A 147 -4.09 -10.44 -0.98
CA ASP A 147 -4.69 -10.96 -2.21
C ASP A 147 -6.18 -10.64 -2.37
N LYS A 148 -6.91 -10.27 -1.30
CA LYS A 148 -8.29 -9.74 -1.42
C LYS A 148 -8.35 -8.29 -1.86
N ARG A 149 -7.22 -7.57 -1.84
CA ARG A 149 -7.06 -6.46 -2.75
C ARG A 149 -6.92 -7.13 -4.11
N GLN A 150 -7.98 -7.18 -4.92
CA GLN A 150 -7.74 -7.06 -6.36
C GLN A 150 -6.72 -5.92 -6.47
N ARG A 151 -5.50 -6.23 -6.92
CA ARG A 151 -4.47 -5.21 -7.07
C ARG A 151 -5.17 -4.11 -7.85
N TRP A 152 -5.19 -2.87 -7.38
CA TRP A 152 -5.89 -1.76 -8.04
C TRP A 152 -5.65 -1.76 -9.57
N ARG A 153 -4.48 -2.24 -10.00
CA ARG A 153 -4.13 -2.57 -11.38
C ARG A 153 -5.09 -3.54 -12.10
N THR A 154 -5.45 -4.67 -11.51
CA THR A 154 -6.40 -5.65 -12.08
C THR A 154 -7.80 -5.05 -12.18
N PHE A 155 -8.25 -4.35 -11.14
CA PHE A 155 -9.52 -3.61 -11.17
C PHE A 155 -9.54 -2.58 -12.30
N LEU A 156 -8.52 -1.74 -12.38
CA LEU A 156 -8.38 -0.74 -13.45
C LEU A 156 -8.28 -1.38 -14.84
N LYS A 157 -7.58 -2.51 -14.99
CA LYS A 157 -7.52 -3.23 -16.28
C LYS A 157 -8.89 -3.74 -16.72
N ASN A 158 -9.71 -4.24 -15.80
CA ASN A 158 -11.05 -4.72 -16.13
C ASN A 158 -11.97 -3.57 -16.56
N HIS A 159 -11.82 -2.38 -15.96
CA HIS A 159 -12.64 -1.21 -16.29
C HIS A 159 -12.09 -0.35 -17.44
N ALA A 160 -10.81 -0.48 -17.78
CA ALA A 160 -10.17 0.32 -18.84
C ALA A 160 -10.89 0.23 -20.20
N LYS A 161 -11.52 -0.91 -20.51
CA LYS A 161 -12.35 -1.11 -21.70
C LYS A 161 -13.60 -0.24 -21.76
N HIS A 162 -14.09 0.18 -20.61
CA HIS A 162 -15.33 0.93 -20.47
C HIS A 162 -15.06 2.39 -20.09
N THR A 163 -13.81 2.85 -20.12
CA THR A 163 -13.44 4.19 -19.68
C THR A 163 -12.75 4.96 -20.80
N VAL A 164 -13.25 6.17 -21.05
CA VAL A 164 -12.66 7.14 -21.97
C VAL A 164 -12.26 8.39 -21.19
N GLY A 165 -11.03 8.84 -21.41
CA GLY A 165 -10.56 10.13 -20.93
C GLY A 165 -10.74 11.18 -22.03
N ILE A 166 -11.36 12.31 -21.70
CA ILE A 166 -11.46 13.47 -22.59
C ILE A 166 -10.71 14.65 -21.99
N ASP A 167 -10.09 15.44 -22.84
CA ASP A 167 -9.32 16.62 -22.41
C ASP A 167 -9.11 17.59 -23.58
N PHE A 168 -8.71 18.82 -23.25
CA PHE A 168 -8.37 19.87 -24.21
C PHE A 168 -6.89 20.21 -24.14
N LEU A 169 -6.29 20.46 -25.31
CA LEU A 169 -4.97 21.08 -25.40
C LEU A 169 -5.04 22.38 -26.20
N VAL A 170 -4.25 23.37 -25.79
CA VAL A 170 -4.13 24.64 -26.50
C VAL A 170 -2.85 24.64 -27.33
N VAL A 171 -2.99 25.05 -28.60
CA VAL A 171 -1.91 25.25 -29.57
C VAL A 171 -1.92 26.70 -30.02
N ARG A 172 -0.74 27.33 -30.11
CA ARG A 172 -0.58 28.70 -30.59
C ARG A 172 -0.18 28.68 -32.05
N THR A 173 -0.85 29.48 -32.87
CA THR A 173 -0.44 29.69 -34.26
C THR A 173 0.73 30.67 -34.35
N ILE A 174 1.31 30.80 -35.55
CA ILE A 174 2.31 31.83 -35.88
C ILE A 174 1.84 33.26 -35.58
N PHE A 175 0.53 33.51 -35.63
CA PHE A 175 -0.10 34.78 -35.28
C PHE A 175 -0.54 34.83 -33.80
N PHE A 176 -0.02 33.94 -32.95
CA PHE A 176 -0.33 33.81 -31.52
C PHE A 176 -1.80 33.55 -31.18
N LYS A 177 -2.63 33.22 -32.18
CA LYS A 177 -4.03 32.82 -31.98
C LYS A 177 -4.07 31.47 -31.25
N ALA A 178 -4.92 31.36 -30.23
CA ALA A 178 -5.17 30.11 -29.54
C ALA A 178 -6.12 29.25 -30.38
N ILE A 179 -5.71 28.02 -30.65
CA ILE A 179 -6.55 26.97 -31.21
C ILE A 179 -6.61 25.84 -30.20
N TYR A 180 -7.81 25.32 -29.98
CA TYR A 180 -8.09 24.25 -29.03
C TYR A 180 -8.22 22.93 -29.79
N VAL A 181 -7.60 21.89 -29.26
CA VAL A 181 -7.76 20.53 -29.76
C VAL A 181 -8.41 19.72 -28.65
N PHE A 182 -9.56 19.16 -28.96
CA PHE A 182 -10.26 18.18 -28.15
C PHE A 182 -9.70 16.80 -28.46
N VAL A 183 -9.43 16.00 -27.43
CA VAL A 183 -8.92 14.63 -27.57
C VAL A 183 -9.72 13.69 -26.68
N ALA A 184 -10.21 12.60 -27.25
CA ALA A 184 -10.83 11.49 -26.52
C ALA A 184 -9.97 10.22 -26.67
N ILE A 185 -9.49 9.68 -25.54
CA ILE A 185 -8.64 8.49 -25.48
C ILE A 185 -9.32 7.35 -24.74
N SER A 186 -9.32 6.16 -25.34
CA SER A 186 -9.70 4.90 -24.67
C SER A 186 -8.63 4.46 -23.68
N HIS A 187 -9.03 4.11 -22.46
CA HIS A 187 -8.11 3.64 -21.41
C HIS A 187 -7.58 2.22 -21.66
N ASP A 188 -8.26 1.40 -22.48
CA ASP A 188 -7.89 0.00 -22.74
C ASP A 188 -6.53 -0.11 -23.43
N ARG A 189 -6.48 0.36 -24.68
CA ARG A 189 -5.29 0.30 -25.53
C ARG A 189 -4.67 1.66 -25.83
N ARG A 190 -5.11 2.73 -25.13
CA ARG A 190 -4.60 4.10 -25.34
C ARG A 190 -4.81 4.60 -26.77
N LYS A 191 -5.88 4.14 -27.42
CA LYS A 191 -6.26 4.58 -28.75
C LYS A 191 -6.94 5.94 -28.64
N ILE A 192 -6.50 6.91 -29.43
CA ILE A 192 -7.25 8.15 -29.61
C ILE A 192 -8.47 7.79 -30.47
N LEU A 193 -9.65 7.84 -29.86
CA LEU A 193 -10.91 7.47 -30.50
C LEU A 193 -11.41 8.58 -31.41
N HIS A 194 -11.28 9.81 -30.93
CA HIS A 194 -11.72 11.01 -31.64
C HIS A 194 -10.84 12.18 -31.25
N TRP A 195 -10.68 13.10 -32.20
CA TRP A 195 -10.06 14.38 -31.97
C TRP A 195 -10.72 15.43 -32.87
N ALA A 196 -10.73 16.66 -32.40
CA ALA A 196 -11.30 17.76 -33.16
C ALA A 196 -10.59 19.06 -32.82
N VAL A 197 -10.57 19.99 -33.77
CA VAL A 197 -9.88 21.28 -33.65
C VAL A 197 -10.90 22.40 -33.77
N THR A 198 -10.78 23.43 -32.95
CA THR A 198 -11.62 24.63 -33.00
C THR A 198 -10.88 25.86 -32.52
N ASP A 199 -11.19 27.02 -33.11
CA ASP A 199 -10.77 28.32 -32.58
C ASP A 199 -11.74 28.89 -31.52
N ARG A 200 -12.92 28.26 -31.35
CA ARG A 200 -13.99 28.68 -30.43
C ARG A 200 -14.56 27.48 -29.69
N PRO A 201 -13.96 27.06 -28.55
CA PRO A 201 -14.41 25.91 -27.77
C PRO A 201 -15.62 26.29 -26.90
N HIS A 202 -16.79 26.40 -27.50
CA HIS A 202 -18.04 26.60 -26.77
C HIS A 202 -18.71 25.27 -26.45
N SER A 203 -19.64 25.28 -25.49
CA SER A 203 -20.32 24.07 -25.00
C SER A 203 -21.05 23.30 -26.11
N GLU A 204 -21.73 23.99 -27.02
CA GLU A 204 -22.47 23.33 -28.12
C GLU A 204 -21.53 22.56 -29.05
N TRP A 205 -20.35 23.12 -29.35
CA TRP A 205 -19.33 22.44 -30.14
C TRP A 205 -18.79 21.21 -29.40
N ALA A 206 -18.56 21.30 -28.09
CA ALA A 206 -18.11 20.17 -27.28
C ALA A 206 -19.17 19.05 -27.22
N ILE A 207 -20.45 19.42 -27.09
CA ILE A 207 -21.59 18.50 -27.19
C ILE A 207 -21.60 17.80 -28.54
N GLN A 208 -21.32 18.51 -29.64
CA GLN A 208 -21.22 17.91 -30.96
C GLN A 208 -20.09 16.87 -31.03
N GLN A 209 -18.96 17.09 -30.33
CA GLN A 209 -17.89 16.10 -30.28
C GLN A 209 -18.29 14.85 -29.51
N LEU A 210 -19.06 14.98 -28.42
CA LEU A 210 -19.61 13.83 -27.71
C LEU A 210 -20.50 12.99 -28.62
N ARG A 211 -21.36 13.63 -29.43
CA ARG A 211 -22.21 12.92 -30.40
C ARG A 211 -21.36 12.14 -31.40
N GLN A 212 -20.32 12.75 -31.95
CA GLN A 212 -19.42 12.07 -32.90
C GLN A 212 -18.69 10.88 -32.30
N ILE A 213 -18.41 10.89 -31.00
CA ILE A 213 -17.75 9.78 -30.30
C ILE A 213 -18.75 8.67 -29.96
N PHE A 214 -19.87 9.03 -29.34
CA PHE A 214 -20.70 8.10 -28.57
C PHE A 214 -21.99 7.66 -29.27
N ASP A 215 -22.40 8.28 -30.39
CA ASP A 215 -23.65 7.90 -31.10
C ASP A 215 -23.71 6.40 -31.44
N PHE A 216 -22.57 5.76 -31.69
CA PHE A 216 -22.47 4.35 -32.06
C PHE A 216 -21.67 3.52 -31.05
N ASP A 217 -21.23 4.11 -29.93
CA ASP A 217 -20.41 3.42 -28.95
C ASP A 217 -21.27 2.82 -27.84
N THR A 218 -21.34 1.49 -27.80
CA THR A 218 -22.04 0.73 -26.75
C THR A 218 -21.09 0.20 -25.67
N THR A 219 -19.77 0.44 -25.82
CA THR A 219 -18.74 -0.14 -24.95
C THR A 219 -18.35 0.77 -23.80
N THR A 220 -18.36 2.09 -24.01
CA THR A 220 -17.99 3.06 -22.97
C THR A 220 -19.10 3.20 -21.93
N THR A 221 -18.71 3.22 -20.65
CA THR A 221 -19.62 3.46 -19.53
C THR A 221 -19.19 4.68 -18.73
N TYR A 222 -17.89 4.98 -18.66
CA TYR A 222 -17.33 6.04 -17.84
C TYR A 222 -16.58 7.06 -18.69
N VAL A 223 -16.86 8.33 -18.48
CA VAL A 223 -16.11 9.44 -19.08
C VAL A 223 -15.36 10.18 -17.99
N ILE A 224 -14.03 10.23 -18.09
CA ILE A 224 -13.17 11.00 -17.20
C ILE A 224 -12.80 12.30 -17.91
N ARG A 225 -13.00 13.43 -17.23
CA ARG A 225 -12.69 14.76 -17.73
C ARG A 225 -12.19 15.65 -16.61
N ASP A 226 -11.51 16.73 -16.95
CA ASP A 226 -11.23 17.78 -15.98
C ASP A 226 -12.46 18.66 -15.72
N ASN A 227 -12.29 19.68 -14.87
CA ASN A 227 -13.34 20.64 -14.53
C ASN A 227 -13.22 21.95 -15.31
N ASP A 228 -12.75 21.91 -16.56
CA ASP A 228 -12.70 23.10 -17.40
C ASP A 228 -14.11 23.74 -17.54
N ALA A 229 -14.16 25.06 -17.54
CA ALA A 229 -15.38 25.85 -17.73
C ALA A 229 -16.04 25.62 -19.10
N ILE A 230 -15.28 25.10 -20.07
CA ILE A 230 -15.81 24.66 -21.38
C ILE A 230 -16.89 23.58 -21.20
N PHE A 231 -16.81 22.76 -20.14
CA PHE A 231 -17.77 21.72 -19.82
C PHE A 231 -18.98 22.27 -19.05
N SER A 232 -19.92 22.87 -19.81
CA SER A 232 -21.17 23.43 -19.27
C SER A 232 -22.08 22.37 -18.63
N GLU A 233 -23.13 22.83 -17.94
CA GLU A 233 -24.13 21.91 -17.36
C GLU A 233 -24.87 21.11 -18.44
N GLU A 234 -25.12 21.70 -19.61
CA GLU A 234 -25.73 21.02 -20.76
C GLU A 234 -24.84 19.88 -21.29
N PHE A 235 -23.52 20.06 -21.25
CA PHE A 235 -22.57 19.03 -21.62
C PHE A 235 -22.67 17.81 -20.69
N LYS A 236 -22.75 18.04 -19.38
CA LYS A 236 -22.92 16.96 -18.38
C LYS A 236 -24.25 16.24 -18.55
N GLN A 237 -25.33 16.99 -18.79
CA GLN A 237 -26.64 16.39 -19.07
C GLN A 237 -26.60 15.53 -20.34
N THR A 238 -25.87 15.97 -21.37
CA THR A 238 -25.70 15.20 -22.60
C THR A 238 -24.97 13.88 -22.36
N ILE A 239 -23.89 13.87 -21.55
CA ILE A 239 -23.20 12.63 -21.14
C ILE A 239 -24.20 11.65 -20.50
N THR A 240 -25.01 12.13 -19.55
CA THR A 240 -26.02 11.29 -18.90
C THR A 240 -27.09 10.78 -19.87
N ARG A 241 -27.49 11.59 -20.87
CA ARG A 241 -28.44 11.18 -21.92
C ARG A 241 -27.88 10.08 -22.82
N PHE A 242 -26.57 10.03 -23.02
CA PHE A 242 -25.89 8.92 -23.70
C PHE A 242 -25.75 7.66 -22.83
N GLY A 243 -26.27 7.67 -21.59
CA GLY A 243 -26.12 6.54 -20.66
C GLY A 243 -24.73 6.40 -20.05
N LEU A 244 -23.90 7.45 -20.18
CA LEU A 244 -22.53 7.49 -19.68
C LEU A 244 -22.51 8.07 -18.26
N GLN A 245 -21.57 7.59 -17.45
CA GLN A 245 -21.30 8.10 -16.12
C GLN A 245 -20.19 9.16 -16.16
N ASP A 246 -20.58 10.41 -15.94
CA ASP A 246 -19.66 11.56 -15.82
C ASP A 246 -18.78 11.42 -14.56
N THR A 247 -17.47 11.41 -14.75
CA THR A 247 -16.47 11.23 -13.68
C THR A 247 -15.46 12.39 -13.72
N PRO A 248 -15.80 13.57 -13.21
CA PRO A 248 -14.90 14.71 -13.18
C PRO A 248 -13.70 14.45 -12.25
N THR A 249 -12.51 14.90 -12.63
CA THR A 249 -11.35 14.92 -11.73
C THR A 249 -11.57 15.91 -10.60
N ALA A 250 -10.96 15.66 -9.44
CA ALA A 250 -10.84 16.63 -8.38
C ALA A 250 -10.07 17.87 -8.87
N GLN A 251 -10.36 19.01 -8.23
CA GLN A 251 -9.71 20.28 -8.57
C GLN A 251 -8.18 20.15 -8.46
N HIS A 252 -7.45 20.68 -9.44
CA HIS A 252 -5.98 20.64 -9.52
C HIS A 252 -5.38 19.23 -9.42
N SER A 253 -6.10 18.21 -9.90
CA SER A 253 -5.68 16.80 -9.83
C SER A 253 -5.52 16.13 -11.20
N PRO A 254 -4.64 16.65 -12.09
CA PRO A 254 -4.48 16.12 -13.46
C PRO A 254 -4.08 14.64 -13.50
N TRP A 255 -3.40 14.14 -12.46
CA TRP A 255 -3.03 12.72 -12.35
C TRP A 255 -4.22 11.76 -12.30
N GLN A 256 -5.45 12.25 -12.10
CA GLN A 256 -6.68 11.46 -12.15
C GLN A 256 -7.19 11.22 -13.58
N ASN A 257 -6.73 12.00 -14.57
CA ASN A 257 -6.89 11.74 -16.00
C ASN A 257 -5.52 11.43 -16.67
N PRO A 258 -4.77 10.42 -16.20
CA PRO A 258 -3.37 10.25 -16.55
C PRO A 258 -3.15 9.87 -18.03
N PHE A 259 -4.16 9.31 -18.69
CA PHE A 259 -4.05 8.90 -20.09
C PHE A 259 -4.19 10.08 -21.04
N ALA A 260 -5.15 10.98 -20.82
CA ALA A 260 -5.32 12.17 -21.64
C ALA A 260 -4.11 13.10 -21.49
N GLU A 261 -3.69 13.38 -20.25
CA GLU A 261 -2.49 14.16 -19.92
C GLU A 261 -1.23 13.60 -20.60
N ARG A 262 -1.05 12.27 -20.55
CA ARG A 262 0.07 11.60 -21.22
C ARG A 262 0.00 11.76 -22.73
N VAL A 263 -1.18 11.67 -23.34
CA VAL A 263 -1.35 11.88 -24.78
C VAL A 263 -1.04 13.31 -25.17
N ILE A 264 -1.57 14.29 -24.45
CA ILE A 264 -1.32 15.72 -24.71
C ILE A 264 0.18 16.00 -24.65
N GLY A 265 0.86 15.53 -23.59
CA GLY A 265 2.31 15.64 -23.48
C GLY A 265 3.08 14.89 -24.58
N THR A 266 2.49 13.85 -25.17
CA THR A 266 3.08 13.14 -26.33
C THR A 266 2.88 13.92 -27.62
N LEU A 267 1.68 14.43 -27.87
CA LEU A 267 1.37 15.28 -29.02
C LEU A 267 2.24 16.53 -29.06
N ARG A 268 2.48 17.17 -27.91
CA ARG A 268 3.39 18.31 -27.81
C ARG A 268 4.83 17.92 -28.19
N ARG A 269 5.43 17.03 -27.40
CA ARG A 269 6.86 16.69 -27.53
C ARG A 269 7.25 15.99 -28.81
N GLU A 270 6.34 15.25 -29.45
CA GLU A 270 6.65 14.45 -30.64
C GLU A 270 6.13 15.08 -31.94
N CYS A 271 5.23 16.07 -31.87
CA CYS A 271 4.62 16.65 -33.07
C CYS A 271 4.56 18.18 -33.01
N LEU A 272 3.81 18.73 -32.06
CA LEU A 272 3.43 20.15 -32.08
C LEU A 272 4.58 21.10 -31.72
N ASP A 273 5.54 20.65 -30.91
CA ASP A 273 6.73 21.45 -30.56
C ASP A 273 7.73 21.55 -31.74
N HIS A 274 7.55 20.71 -32.78
CA HIS A 274 8.41 20.66 -33.98
C HIS A 274 7.78 21.33 -35.21
N ILE A 275 6.51 21.73 -35.14
CA ILE A 275 5.76 22.26 -36.29
C ILE A 275 5.16 23.61 -35.94
N ILE A 276 5.47 24.62 -36.76
CA ILE A 276 4.85 25.94 -36.64
C ILE A 276 3.46 25.88 -37.25
N VAL A 277 2.44 25.98 -36.41
CA VAL A 277 1.04 25.94 -36.83
C VAL A 277 0.63 27.26 -37.46
N LEU A 278 0.07 27.21 -38.66
CA LEU A 278 -0.32 28.40 -39.42
C LEU A 278 -1.76 28.81 -39.12
N ASN A 279 -2.67 27.84 -39.17
CA ASN A 279 -4.10 28.02 -38.94
C ASN A 279 -4.74 26.67 -38.57
N GLU A 280 -6.06 26.68 -38.33
CA GLU A 280 -6.85 25.50 -37.97
C GLU A 280 -6.77 24.38 -39.01
N ARG A 281 -6.83 24.70 -40.30
CA ARG A 281 -6.75 23.70 -41.38
C ARG A 281 -5.38 23.03 -41.41
N HIS A 282 -4.31 23.80 -41.24
CA HIS A 282 -2.95 23.26 -41.16
C HIS A 282 -2.82 22.34 -39.93
N LEU A 283 -3.28 22.78 -38.75
CA LEU A 283 -3.26 21.94 -37.55
C LEU A 283 -4.04 20.65 -37.75
N ARG A 284 -5.22 20.72 -38.37
CA ARG A 284 -6.03 19.54 -38.69
C ARG A 284 -5.28 18.57 -39.59
N SER A 285 -4.65 19.05 -40.66
CA SER A 285 -3.84 18.19 -41.56
C SER A 285 -2.70 17.49 -40.81
N VAL A 286 -1.97 18.25 -39.98
CA VAL A 286 -0.86 17.72 -39.17
C VAL A 286 -1.35 16.66 -38.18
N LEU A 287 -2.46 16.91 -37.49
CA LEU A 287 -3.03 15.96 -36.53
C LEU A 287 -3.64 14.74 -37.20
N THR A 288 -4.24 14.86 -38.39
CA THR A 288 -4.68 13.71 -39.19
C THR A 288 -3.49 12.81 -39.50
N GLU A 289 -2.41 13.38 -40.04
CA GLU A 289 -1.22 12.59 -40.38
C GLU A 289 -0.56 11.98 -39.15
N TYR A 290 -0.46 12.73 -38.04
CA TYR A 290 0.14 12.24 -36.81
C TYR A 290 -0.73 11.20 -36.08
N ILE A 291 -2.01 11.49 -35.84
CA ILE A 291 -2.88 10.66 -35.00
C ILE A 291 -3.34 9.42 -35.77
N ASP A 292 -3.88 9.62 -36.97
CA ASP A 292 -4.56 8.57 -37.72
C ASP A 292 -3.56 7.67 -38.43
N ASN A 293 -2.51 8.24 -39.04
CA ASN A 293 -1.53 7.45 -39.81
C ASN A 293 -0.35 6.95 -38.99
N TYR A 294 -0.06 7.53 -37.82
CA TYR A 294 1.14 7.18 -37.03
C TYR A 294 0.86 6.75 -35.59
N TYR A 295 0.26 7.61 -34.76
CA TYR A 295 0.07 7.36 -33.33
C TYR A 295 -0.75 6.09 -33.10
N ASN A 296 -1.93 6.01 -33.71
CA ASN A 296 -2.84 4.89 -33.48
C ASN A 296 -2.33 3.59 -34.11
N VAL A 297 -1.64 3.67 -35.25
CA VAL A 297 -1.35 2.49 -36.10
C VAL A 297 0.08 1.97 -35.97
N ALA A 298 1.06 2.83 -35.69
CA ALA A 298 2.48 2.47 -35.77
C ALA A 298 3.27 2.76 -34.49
N ARG A 299 2.93 3.81 -33.74
CA ARG A 299 3.67 4.22 -32.54
C ARG A 299 3.57 3.15 -31.46
N THR A 300 4.71 2.66 -30.97
CA THR A 300 4.73 1.60 -29.95
C THR A 300 4.59 2.16 -28.53
N HIS A 301 3.90 1.43 -27.65
CA HIS A 301 3.69 1.81 -26.26
C HIS A 301 4.26 0.77 -25.30
N MET A 302 5.15 1.18 -24.40
CA MET A 302 5.75 0.29 -23.40
C MET A 302 4.73 -0.44 -22.52
N SER A 303 3.58 0.17 -22.25
CA SER A 303 2.51 -0.46 -21.46
C SER A 303 1.74 -1.55 -22.20
N LEU A 304 1.80 -1.54 -23.53
CA LEU A 304 1.14 -2.50 -24.42
C LEU A 304 2.14 -3.54 -24.89
N ASN A 305 3.18 -3.83 -24.08
CA ASN A 305 4.27 -4.73 -24.44
C ASN A 305 4.96 -4.34 -25.77
N LYS A 306 5.13 -3.02 -25.99
CA LYS A 306 5.72 -2.44 -27.22
C LYS A 306 4.88 -2.64 -28.48
N ASP A 307 3.59 -2.94 -28.34
CA ASP A 307 2.62 -2.89 -29.43
C ASP A 307 2.05 -1.46 -29.61
N SER A 308 1.39 -1.21 -30.75
CA SER A 308 0.65 0.02 -31.04
C SER A 308 -0.77 -0.01 -30.45
N PRO A 309 -1.46 1.14 -30.36
CA PRO A 309 -2.84 1.19 -29.89
C PRO A 309 -3.78 0.31 -30.72
N VAL A 310 -3.69 0.40 -32.05
CA VAL A 310 -4.22 -0.59 -32.99
C VAL A 310 -3.16 -1.66 -33.15
N SER A 311 -3.47 -2.89 -32.72
CA SER A 311 -2.54 -4.00 -32.75
C SER A 311 -2.11 -4.31 -34.18
N ARG A 312 -0.82 -4.56 -34.38
CA ARG A 312 -0.28 -5.00 -35.66
C ARG A 312 0.57 -6.26 -35.50
N PRO A 313 0.49 -7.23 -36.43
CA PRO A 313 1.28 -8.45 -36.34
C PRO A 313 2.77 -8.16 -36.55
N VAL A 314 3.62 -9.03 -36.00
CA VAL A 314 5.07 -8.99 -36.24
C VAL A 314 5.35 -9.42 -37.67
N GLN A 315 6.09 -8.59 -38.42
CA GLN A 315 6.52 -8.88 -39.78
C GLN A 315 7.93 -9.48 -39.77
N ALA A 316 8.03 -10.79 -40.03
CA ALA A 316 9.30 -11.52 -39.97
C ALA A 316 10.09 -11.51 -41.30
N GLU A 317 9.39 -11.46 -42.44
CA GLU A 317 9.94 -11.68 -43.78
C GLU A 317 9.71 -10.48 -44.70
N GLY A 318 10.52 -10.34 -45.75
CA GLY A 318 10.46 -9.25 -46.73
C GLY A 318 11.48 -8.13 -46.49
N LYS A 319 11.61 -7.22 -47.47
CA LYS A 319 12.55 -6.08 -47.40
C LYS A 319 12.00 -4.98 -46.50
N ILE A 320 12.83 -4.43 -45.61
CA ILE A 320 12.44 -3.31 -44.74
C ILE A 320 12.35 -2.02 -45.58
N VAL A 321 11.19 -1.37 -45.52
CA VAL A 321 10.90 -0.07 -46.15
C VAL A 321 10.49 0.91 -45.06
N GLY A 322 11.01 2.13 -45.13
CA GLY A 322 10.62 3.24 -44.25
C GLY A 322 9.74 4.23 -44.99
N THR A 323 8.52 4.45 -44.49
CA THR A 323 7.60 5.48 -45.00
C THR A 323 7.70 6.72 -44.11
N PRO A 324 8.02 7.90 -44.66
CA PRO A 324 8.08 9.13 -43.89
C PRO A 324 6.67 9.57 -43.46
N ILE A 325 6.59 10.15 -42.26
CA ILE A 325 5.40 10.78 -41.68
C ILE A 325 5.78 12.19 -41.26
N LEU A 326 4.88 13.15 -41.50
CA LEU A 326 5.06 14.58 -41.25
C LEU A 326 6.35 15.10 -41.89
N GLY A 327 6.52 14.83 -43.18
CA GLY A 327 7.71 15.24 -43.93
C GLY A 327 9.01 14.61 -43.44
N GLY A 328 8.95 13.46 -42.75
CA GLY A 328 10.12 12.74 -42.24
C GLY A 328 10.43 12.99 -40.76
N LEU A 329 9.59 13.74 -40.04
CA LEU A 329 9.71 13.87 -38.59
C LEU A 329 9.62 12.51 -37.89
N HIS A 330 8.76 11.62 -38.41
CA HIS A 330 8.67 10.22 -38.00
C HIS A 330 8.80 9.30 -39.21
N HIS A 331 9.15 8.05 -38.96
CA HIS A 331 9.20 7.02 -40.00
C HIS A 331 8.50 5.76 -39.51
N ILE A 332 7.65 5.19 -40.37
CA ILE A 332 7.04 3.89 -40.13
C ILE A 332 7.84 2.86 -40.92
N TYR A 333 8.38 1.87 -40.22
CA TYR A 333 9.09 0.76 -40.85
C TYR A 333 8.15 -0.44 -40.99
N THR A 334 8.02 -0.94 -42.21
CA THR A 334 7.29 -2.16 -42.55
C THR A 334 8.15 -3.06 -43.44
N ARG A 335 7.80 -4.35 -43.51
CA ARG A 335 8.35 -5.25 -44.51
C ARG A 335 7.36 -5.43 -45.65
N VAL A 336 7.86 -5.36 -46.88
CA VAL A 336 7.11 -5.64 -48.11
C VAL A 336 7.58 -6.99 -48.65
N ALA A 337 6.62 -7.83 -49.08
CA ALA A 337 6.86 -9.18 -49.60
C ALA A 337 7.68 -9.17 -50.89
#